data_AF-H3BP18-F1
#
_entry.id   AF-H3BP18-F1
#
_cell.length_a   1.000
_cell.length_b   1.000
_cell.length_c   1.000
_cell.angle_alpha   90.00
_cell.angle_beta   90.00
_cell.angle_gamma   90.00
#
_symmetry.space_group_name_H-M   'P 1'
#
loop_
_entity.id
_entity.type
_entity.pdbx_description
1 polymer ?
#
loop_
_entity_poly.entity_id
_entity_poly.type
_entity_poly.pdbx_seq_one_letter_code
_entity_poly.pdbx_strand_id
1 'polypeptide(L)'
;MWTADEIAQLCYEHYGIRLPKKGKPEPNHEWTLLAAVVKIQSPADKACDTPDKPVQVTKEVVSMGTGTKCIGQSKMRKNGDILNDSHAEVIARRSFQRYLLHQLQLAATLKEDSIFVPGTQKGVWKLRRDLIFVFFSSHTPCGDASIIPMLEFEDQPCCP
;
A
#
# COMPACT_ATOMS: atom_id res chain seq x y z
N MET A 1 10.49 -5.75 -15.42
CA MET A 1 11.05 -4.86 -14.37
C MET A 1 10.06 -3.73 -14.11
N TRP A 2 10.05 -3.13 -12.92
CA TRP A 2 9.17 -2.00 -12.59
C TRP A 2 9.96 -0.89 -11.91
N THR A 3 9.53 0.37 -12.04
CA THR A 3 10.20 1.54 -11.45
C THR A 3 9.37 2.17 -10.33
N ALA A 4 10.00 3.03 -9.52
CA ALA A 4 9.31 3.80 -8.49
C ALA A 4 8.22 4.71 -9.08
N ASP A 5 8.52 5.37 -10.22
CA ASP A 5 7.56 6.26 -10.90
C ASP A 5 6.32 5.50 -11.41
N GLU A 6 6.51 4.29 -11.95
CA GLU A 6 5.38 3.45 -12.37
C GLU A 6 4.49 3.04 -11.19
N ILE A 7 5.09 2.75 -10.03
CA ILE A 7 4.34 2.42 -8.81
C ILE A 7 3.57 3.65 -8.31
N ALA A 8 4.21 4.81 -8.29
CA ALA A 8 3.59 6.05 -7.87
C ALA A 8 2.42 6.42 -8.79
N GLN A 9 2.63 6.40 -10.11
CA GLN A 9 1.60 6.67 -11.11
C GLN A 9 0.41 5.74 -10.94
N LEU A 10 0.65 4.43 -10.79
CA LEU A 10 -0.42 3.44 -10.57
C LEU A 10 -1.23 3.76 -9.30
N CYS A 11 -0.58 4.20 -8.22
CA CYS A 11 -1.27 4.57 -6.98
C CYS A 11 -2.13 5.84 -7.15
N TYR A 12 -1.60 6.87 -7.83
CA TYR A 12 -2.36 8.09 -8.10
C TYR A 12 -3.54 7.87 -9.05
N GLU A 13 -3.35 7.06 -10.10
CA GLU A 13 -4.43 6.69 -11.03
C GLU A 13 -5.52 5.88 -10.31
N HIS A 14 -5.14 4.92 -9.48
CA HIS A 14 -6.10 4.16 -8.68
C HIS A 14 -6.89 5.08 -7.75
N TYR A 15 -6.21 6.01 -7.07
CA TYR A 15 -6.86 7.00 -6.22
C TYR A 15 -7.82 7.88 -7.03
N GLY A 16 -7.40 8.40 -8.18
CA GLY A 16 -8.16 9.32 -9.01
C GLY A 16 -9.39 8.68 -9.66
N ILE A 17 -9.22 7.48 -10.23
CA ILE A 17 -10.18 6.87 -11.15
C ILE A 17 -11.05 5.80 -10.47
N ARG A 18 -10.47 5.00 -9.56
CA ARG A 18 -11.16 3.82 -9.00
C ARG A 18 -11.95 4.12 -7.73
N LEU A 19 -11.56 5.15 -6.98
CA LEU A 19 -12.23 5.53 -5.74
C LEU A 19 -13.34 6.57 -5.98
N PRO A 20 -14.47 6.46 -5.25
CA PRO A 20 -15.55 7.43 -5.34
C PRO A 20 -15.07 8.83 -4.93
N LYS A 21 -15.75 9.87 -5.43
CA LYS A 21 -15.42 11.26 -5.07
C LYS A 21 -15.72 11.59 -3.61
N LYS A 22 -16.67 10.88 -2.99
CA LYS A 22 -17.07 11.11 -1.59
C LYS A 22 -15.91 10.78 -0.64
N GLY A 23 -15.57 11.72 0.23
CA GLY A 23 -14.49 11.59 1.22
C GLY A 23 -13.09 11.91 0.67
N LYS A 24 -12.98 12.38 -0.58
CA LYS A 24 -11.76 13.02 -1.10
C LYS A 24 -11.73 14.49 -0.66
N PRO A 25 -10.54 15.08 -0.47
CA PRO A 25 -10.41 16.48 -0.11
C PRO A 25 -11.03 17.40 -1.16
N GLU A 26 -11.60 18.51 -0.72
CA GLU A 26 -12.05 19.59 -1.59
C GLU A 26 -10.86 20.24 -2.33
N PRO A 27 -10.89 20.32 -3.67
CA PRO A 27 -9.82 20.94 -4.44
C PRO A 27 -9.54 22.38 -3.99
N ASN A 28 -8.27 22.73 -3.83
CA ASN A 28 -7.78 24.05 -3.40
C ASN A 28 -8.17 24.49 -1.98
N HIS A 29 -8.82 23.63 -1.18
CA HIS A 29 -9.19 23.94 0.19
C HIS A 29 -8.61 22.92 1.17
N GLU A 30 -8.69 21.64 0.83
CA GLU A 30 -8.23 20.54 1.66
C GLU A 30 -7.10 19.79 0.97
N TRP A 31 -6.26 19.16 1.78
CA TRP A 31 -5.20 18.28 1.31
C TRP A 31 -5.14 17.04 2.17
N THR A 32 -4.57 15.97 1.61
CA THR A 32 -4.35 14.73 2.34
C THR A 32 -3.09 14.06 1.81
N LEU A 33 -2.55 13.13 2.58
CA LEU A 33 -1.50 12.24 2.13
C LEU A 33 -2.12 10.93 1.62
N LEU A 34 -1.40 10.23 0.77
CA LEU A 34 -1.81 8.97 0.17
C LEU A 34 -0.74 7.91 0.45
N ALA A 35 -1.16 6.73 0.87
CA ALA A 35 -0.30 5.56 0.93
C ALA A 35 -1.02 4.34 0.36
N ALA A 36 -0.25 3.38 -0.14
CA ALA A 36 -0.78 2.20 -0.78
C ALA A 36 0.18 1.00 -0.66
N VAL A 37 -0.38 -0.20 -0.84
CA VAL A 37 0.40 -1.43 -1.04
C VAL A 37 0.06 -1.97 -2.41
N VAL A 38 1.09 -2.20 -3.21
CA VAL A 38 1.00 -2.73 -4.58
C VAL A 38 1.51 -4.17 -4.58
N LYS A 39 0.66 -5.10 -5.00
CA LYS A 39 1.04 -6.48 -5.31
C LYS A 39 1.73 -6.49 -6.67
N ILE A 40 2.94 -7.04 -6.71
CA ILE A 40 3.65 -7.31 -7.94
C ILE A 40 3.76 -8.82 -8.10
N GLN A 41 3.37 -9.31 -9.27
CA GLN A 41 3.48 -10.71 -9.62
C GLN A 41 4.41 -10.88 -10.81
N SER A 42 5.44 -11.68 -10.63
CA SER A 42 6.27 -12.16 -11.73
C SER A 42 5.58 -13.34 -12.42
N PRO A 43 5.71 -13.48 -13.74
CA PRO A 43 5.26 -14.70 -14.41
C PRO A 43 6.05 -15.88 -13.81
N ALA A 44 5.35 -16.92 -13.38
CA ALA A 44 6.01 -18.16 -12.94
C ALA A 44 6.88 -18.71 -14.08
N ASP A 45 8.07 -19.21 -13.76
CA ASP A 45 9.09 -19.76 -14.67
C ASP A 45 8.47 -20.48 -15.89
N LYS A 46 8.15 -19.72 -16.94
CA LYS A 46 7.83 -20.31 -18.23
C LYS A 46 9.17 -20.63 -18.85
N ALA A 47 9.52 -21.92 -18.80
CA ALA A 47 10.56 -22.53 -19.61
C ALA A 47 10.21 -22.40 -21.10
N CYS A 48 10.29 -21.18 -21.62
CA CYS A 48 10.20 -20.85 -23.04
C CYS A 48 11.27 -19.78 -23.27
N ASP A 49 12.51 -20.24 -23.41
CA ASP A 49 13.65 -19.43 -23.81
C ASP A 49 13.37 -18.78 -25.17
N THR A 50 12.84 -17.56 -25.13
CA THR A 50 12.98 -16.59 -26.21
C THR A 50 13.62 -15.35 -25.60
N PRO A 51 14.89 -15.05 -25.92
CA PRO A 51 15.71 -14.07 -25.20
C PRO A 51 15.24 -12.61 -25.34
N ASP A 52 14.27 -12.32 -26.21
CA ASP A 52 13.91 -10.94 -26.59
C ASP A 52 12.58 -10.44 -26.03
N LYS A 53 11.84 -11.21 -25.22
CA LYS A 53 10.58 -10.73 -24.64
C LYS A 53 10.79 -10.20 -23.22
N PRO A 54 10.47 -8.91 -22.96
CA PRO A 54 10.55 -8.37 -21.61
C PRO A 54 9.62 -9.16 -20.68
N VAL A 55 10.16 -9.60 -19.54
CA VAL A 55 9.40 -10.30 -18.49
C VAL A 55 8.28 -9.37 -18.01
N GLN A 56 7.04 -9.68 -18.41
CA GLN A 56 5.87 -8.89 -18.10
C GLN A 56 5.38 -9.21 -16.68
N VAL A 57 5.62 -8.29 -15.74
CA VAL A 57 5.08 -8.35 -14.38
C VAL A 57 3.67 -7.76 -14.35
N THR A 58 2.80 -8.30 -13.51
CA THR A 58 1.49 -7.68 -13.23
C THR A 58 1.56 -6.87 -11.94
N LYS A 59 0.83 -5.76 -11.89
CA LYS A 59 0.84 -4.79 -10.79
C LYS A 59 -0.60 -4.50 -10.39
N GLU A 60 -0.89 -4.56 -9.10
CA GLU A 60 -2.24 -4.33 -8.58
C GLU A 60 -2.19 -3.58 -7.25
N VAL A 61 -2.92 -2.47 -7.12
CA VAL A 61 -3.11 -1.80 -5.83
C VAL A 61 -4.10 -2.62 -5.00
N VAL A 62 -3.61 -3.26 -3.94
CA VAL A 62 -4.42 -4.16 -3.09
C VAL A 62 -4.90 -3.50 -1.81
N SER A 63 -4.30 -2.38 -1.44
CA SER A 63 -4.75 -1.55 -0.32
C SER A 63 -4.32 -0.11 -0.50
N MET A 64 -5.12 0.81 0.01
CA MET A 64 -4.89 2.24 -0.05
C MET A 64 -5.44 2.91 1.21
N GLY A 65 -4.84 4.03 1.60
CA GLY A 65 -5.30 4.87 2.69
C GLY A 65 -4.94 6.34 2.44
N THR A 66 -5.76 7.23 2.97
CA THR A 66 -5.47 8.66 3.04
C THR A 66 -5.64 9.16 4.47
N GLY A 67 -4.98 10.28 4.79
CA GLY A 67 -5.16 10.98 6.05
C GLY A 67 -3.85 11.43 6.70
N THR A 68 -3.99 12.34 7.66
CA THR A 68 -2.87 13.08 8.28
C THR A 68 -3.08 13.32 9.78
N LYS A 69 -4.05 12.64 10.38
CA LYS A 69 -4.52 12.94 11.74
C LYS A 69 -4.71 11.67 12.55
N CYS A 70 -4.57 11.83 13.85
CA CYS A 70 -4.93 10.85 14.86
C CYS A 70 -5.93 11.48 15.84
N ILE A 71 -6.62 10.67 16.62
CA ILE A 71 -7.47 11.18 17.71
C ILE A 71 -6.65 11.41 18.98
N GLY A 72 -7.08 12.39 19.77
CA GLY A 72 -6.51 12.64 21.09
C GLY A 72 -6.83 11.51 22.08
N GLN A 73 -5.98 11.36 23.10
CA GLN A 73 -6.07 10.32 24.13
C GLN A 73 -7.45 10.26 24.81
N SER A 74 -8.09 11.41 25.05
CA SER A 74 -9.43 11.49 25.66
C SER A 74 -10.54 10.84 24.83
N LYS A 75 -10.32 10.63 23.52
CA LYS A 75 -11.28 9.98 22.61
C LYS A 75 -11.01 8.49 22.42
N MET A 76 -9.89 7.97 22.93
CA MET A 76 -9.55 6.54 22.80
C MET A 76 -10.51 5.67 23.62
N ARG A 77 -10.82 4.48 23.12
CA ARG A 77 -11.73 3.53 23.77
C ARG A 77 -11.09 2.15 23.90
N LYS A 78 -11.39 1.46 25.00
CA LYS A 78 -10.92 0.09 25.27
C LYS A 78 -11.65 -0.97 24.44
N ASN A 79 -12.79 -0.63 23.85
CA ASN A 79 -13.64 -1.56 23.11
C ASN A 79 -13.10 -1.92 21.71
N GLY A 80 -12.09 -1.18 21.23
CA GLY A 80 -11.51 -1.42 19.89
C GLY A 80 -12.42 -1.00 18.73
N ASP A 81 -13.43 -0.16 18.99
CA ASP A 81 -14.43 0.32 18.04
C ASP A 81 -14.06 1.65 17.36
N ILE A 82 -12.91 2.25 17.71
CA ILE A 82 -12.43 3.53 17.17
C ILE A 82 -11.04 3.37 16.55
N LEU A 83 -10.82 4.07 15.43
CA LEU A 83 -9.50 4.22 14.83
C LEU A 83 -8.71 5.31 15.56
N ASN A 84 -7.65 4.91 16.24
CA ASN A 84 -6.79 5.84 16.97
C ASN A 84 -5.94 6.71 16.03
N ASP A 85 -5.46 6.10 14.95
CA ASP A 85 -4.51 6.69 14.02
C ASP A 85 -5.04 6.52 12.58
N SER A 86 -5.21 7.66 11.92
CA SER A 86 -5.72 7.76 10.55
C SER A 86 -4.69 8.40 9.61
N HIS A 87 -3.39 8.30 9.91
CA HIS A 87 -2.36 8.57 8.90
C HIS A 87 -2.50 7.61 7.72
N ALA A 88 -2.20 8.10 6.52
CA ALA A 88 -2.39 7.37 5.27
C ALA A 88 -1.72 5.99 5.29
N GLU A 89 -0.47 5.91 5.74
CA GLU A 89 0.33 4.69 5.88
C GLU A 89 -0.29 3.69 6.85
N VAL A 90 -0.87 4.18 7.95
CA VAL A 90 -1.54 3.34 8.96
C VAL A 90 -2.83 2.76 8.40
N ILE A 91 -3.64 3.58 7.71
CA ILE A 91 -4.87 3.13 7.07
C ILE A 91 -4.56 2.12 5.95
N ALA A 92 -3.56 2.39 5.10
CA ALA A 92 -3.13 1.47 4.05
C ALA A 92 -2.72 0.11 4.63
N ARG A 93 -1.92 0.10 5.71
CA ARG A 93 -1.52 -1.13 6.41
C ARG A 93 -2.72 -1.89 6.99
N ARG A 94 -3.67 -1.21 7.63
CA ARG A 94 -4.89 -1.85 8.18
C ARG A 94 -5.76 -2.44 7.08
N SER A 95 -5.91 -1.72 5.96
CA SER A 95 -6.59 -2.22 4.76
C SER A 95 -5.87 -3.43 4.18
N PHE A 96 -4.54 -3.43 4.16
CA PHE A 96 -3.74 -4.58 3.72
C PHE A 96 -3.95 -5.81 4.61
N GLN A 97 -4.05 -5.65 5.93
CA GLN A 97 -4.38 -6.77 6.82
C GLN A 97 -5.74 -7.41 6.48
N ARG A 98 -6.75 -6.60 6.14
CA ARG A 98 -8.05 -7.12 5.66
C ARG A 98 -7.92 -7.89 4.35
N TYR A 99 -7.12 -7.37 3.42
CA TYR A 99 -6.80 -8.06 2.16
C TYR A 99 -6.14 -9.43 2.43
N LEU A 100 -5.12 -9.48 3.30
CA LEU A 100 -4.45 -10.74 3.66
C LEU A 100 -5.41 -11.75 4.31
N LEU A 101 -6.28 -11.31 5.23
CA LEU A 101 -7.28 -12.18 5.85
C LEU A 101 -8.28 -12.73 4.82
N HIS A 102 -8.73 -11.89 3.90
CA HIS A 102 -9.59 -12.32 2.80
C HIS A 102 -8.89 -13.37 1.92
N GLN A 103 -7.63 -13.15 1.59
CA GLN A 103 -6.82 -14.08 0.81
C GLN A 103 -6.58 -15.42 1.52
N LEU A 104 -6.38 -15.42 2.85
CA LEU A 104 -6.32 -16.64 3.66
C LEU A 104 -7.65 -17.40 3.64
N GLN A 105 -8.77 -16.69 3.72
CA GLN A 105 -10.09 -17.31 3.62
C GLN A 105 -10.29 -17.98 2.26
N LEU A 106 -9.87 -17.34 1.16
CA LEU A 106 -9.90 -17.95 -0.18
C LEU A 106 -9.06 -19.24 -0.22
N ALA A 107 -7.84 -19.19 0.33
CA ALA A 107 -6.95 -20.33 0.40
C ALA A 107 -7.57 -21.52 1.17
N ALA A 108 -8.15 -21.22 2.34
CA ALA A 108 -8.76 -22.23 3.21
C ALA A 108 -10.04 -22.85 2.64
N THR A 109 -10.76 -22.12 1.77
CA THR A 109 -12.01 -22.59 1.14
C THR A 109 -11.79 -23.22 -0.23
N LEU A 110 -10.53 -23.49 -0.62
CA LEU A 110 -10.14 -24.06 -1.92
C LEU A 110 -10.69 -23.28 -3.13
N LYS A 111 -10.85 -21.97 -2.99
CA LYS A 111 -11.18 -21.11 -4.13
C LYS A 111 -9.91 -20.81 -4.91
N GLU A 112 -10.02 -20.88 -6.23
CA GLU A 112 -8.92 -20.53 -7.14
C GLU A 112 -8.55 -19.05 -6.97
N ASP A 113 -7.26 -18.73 -7.10
CA ASP A 113 -6.65 -17.38 -7.10
C ASP A 113 -6.24 -16.74 -5.75
N SER A 114 -6.00 -17.53 -4.70
CA SER A 114 -5.34 -16.98 -3.49
C SER A 114 -3.85 -16.65 -3.71
N ILE A 115 -3.37 -15.59 -3.05
CA ILE A 115 -1.93 -15.28 -2.93
C ILE A 115 -1.17 -16.25 -2.02
N PHE A 116 -1.87 -17.09 -1.26
CA PHE A 116 -1.28 -18.05 -0.33
C PHE A 116 -1.30 -19.47 -0.87
N VAL A 117 -0.24 -20.21 -0.55
CA VAL A 117 -0.13 -21.67 -0.75
C VAL A 117 -0.01 -22.37 0.61
N PRO A 118 -0.40 -23.65 0.72
CA PRO A 118 -0.17 -24.42 1.93
C PRO A 118 1.30 -24.39 2.36
N GLY A 119 1.53 -24.20 3.65
CA GLY A 119 2.84 -24.30 4.28
C GLY A 119 3.28 -25.75 4.52
N THR A 120 4.36 -25.93 5.27
CA THR A 120 4.87 -27.26 5.64
C THR A 120 4.00 -27.98 6.68
N GLN A 121 3.19 -27.24 7.43
CA GLN A 121 2.33 -27.75 8.49
C GLN A 121 0.87 -27.43 8.19
N LYS A 122 -0.05 -28.29 8.66
CA LYS A 122 -1.49 -28.07 8.52
C LYS A 122 -1.90 -26.77 9.21
N GLY A 123 -2.67 -25.93 8.53
CA GLY A 123 -3.13 -24.64 9.04
C GLY A 123 -2.12 -23.50 8.90
N VAL A 124 -0.90 -23.79 8.44
CA VAL A 124 0.10 -22.76 8.10
C VAL A 124 0.00 -22.46 6.60
N TRP A 125 0.04 -21.17 6.26
CA TRP A 125 0.00 -20.68 4.89
C TRP A 125 1.25 -19.86 4.59
N LYS A 126 1.72 -19.93 3.36
CA LYS A 126 2.91 -19.21 2.88
C LYS A 126 2.53 -18.35 1.69
N LEU A 127 3.06 -17.13 1.62
CA LEU A 127 2.92 -16.30 0.43
C LEU A 127 3.58 -17.00 -0.77
N ARG A 128 2.92 -16.97 -1.92
CA ARG A 128 3.51 -17.48 -3.16
C ARG A 128 4.85 -16.78 -3.46
N ARG A 129 5.80 -17.54 -4.02
CA ARG A 129 7.16 -17.03 -4.30
C ARG A 129 7.24 -16.05 -5.45
N ASP A 130 6.27 -16.08 -6.37
CA ASP A 130 6.17 -15.17 -7.51
C ASP A 130 5.57 -13.81 -7.15
N LEU A 131 5.24 -13.59 -5.87
CA LEU A 131 4.61 -12.37 -5.39
C LEU A 131 5.56 -11.58 -4.48
N ILE A 132 5.59 -10.27 -4.69
CA ILE A 132 6.15 -9.29 -3.75
C ILE A 132 5.13 -8.16 -3.53
N PHE A 133 5.29 -7.44 -2.42
CA PHE A 133 4.49 -6.26 -2.13
C PHE A 133 5.40 -5.04 -2.01
N VAL A 134 5.00 -3.95 -2.66
CA VAL A 134 5.67 -2.66 -2.62
C VAL A 134 4.80 -1.70 -1.83
N PHE A 135 5.38 -1.07 -0.81
CA PHE A 135 4.72 0.00 -0.08
C PHE A 135 5.04 1.34 -0.74
N PHE A 136 4.00 2.14 -0.98
CA PHE A 136 4.09 3.48 -1.52
C PHE A 136 3.52 4.48 -0.52
N SER A 137 4.20 5.62 -0.37
CA SER A 137 3.72 6.78 0.36
C SER A 137 3.99 8.04 -0.47
N SER A 138 3.00 8.93 -0.59
CA SER A 138 3.12 10.19 -1.32
C SER A 138 4.06 11.19 -0.64
N HIS A 139 4.39 10.94 0.63
CA HIS A 139 5.31 11.76 1.42
C HIS A 139 6.09 10.90 2.40
N THR A 140 7.21 11.40 2.91
CA THR A 140 7.97 10.74 3.98
C THR A 140 7.07 10.49 5.19
N PRO A 141 7.04 9.29 5.76
CA PRO A 141 6.29 9.01 6.99
C PRO A 141 6.71 9.97 8.11
N CYS A 142 5.76 10.36 8.95
CA CYS A 142 6.04 11.24 10.08
C CYS A 142 7.00 10.60 11.09
N GLY A 143 7.77 11.43 11.79
CA GLY A 143 8.83 10.99 12.70
C GLY A 143 10.21 11.05 12.04
N ASP A 144 11.13 10.18 12.44
CA ASP A 144 12.55 10.26 12.06
C ASP A 144 12.79 10.31 10.55
N ALA A 145 11.98 9.62 9.74
CA ALA A 145 12.10 9.63 8.27
C ALA A 145 11.82 11.00 7.64
N SER A 146 11.19 11.92 8.38
CA SER A 146 10.89 13.29 7.96
C SER A 146 11.79 14.34 8.63
N ILE A 147 12.74 13.91 9.48
CA ILE A 147 13.74 14.80 10.10
C ILE A 147 14.95 14.87 9.16
N ILE A 148 14.92 15.84 8.25
CA ILE A 148 15.99 16.07 7.28
C ILE A 148 16.90 17.18 7.83
N PRO A 149 18.23 16.94 7.98
CA PRO A 149 19.16 17.99 8.41
C PRO A 149 19.13 19.15 7.41
N MET A 150 18.88 20.36 7.89
CA MET A 150 19.09 21.56 7.07
C MET A 150 20.60 21.73 6.85
N LEU A 151 21.07 21.45 5.64
CA LEU A 151 22.40 21.85 5.20
C LEU A 151 22.35 23.34 4.84
N GLU A 152 23.39 24.10 5.22
CA GLU A 152 23.44 25.59 5.14
C GLU A 152 23.21 26.20 3.75
N PHE A 153 22.95 25.39 2.71
CA PHE A 153 22.82 25.81 1.31
C PHE A 153 21.53 25.34 0.62
N GLU A 154 20.57 24.75 1.32
CA GLU A 154 19.28 24.43 0.70
C GLU A 154 18.33 25.63 0.76
N ASP A 155 17.88 26.08 -0.42
CA ASP A 155 16.85 27.11 -0.57
C ASP A 155 15.63 26.75 0.28
N GLN A 156 15.18 27.70 1.12
CA GLN A 156 13.93 27.53 1.86
C GLN A 156 12.80 27.26 0.86
N PRO A 157 12.05 26.14 0.99
CA PRO A 157 11.00 25.81 0.03
C PRO A 157 9.84 26.82 0.03
N CYS A 158 9.77 27.70 1.04
CA CYS A 158 8.82 28.81 1.11
C CYS A 158 9.39 29.95 1.97
N CYS A 159 9.07 31.21 1.63
CA CYS A 159 9.30 32.36 2.51
C CYS A 159 8.45 32.27 3.79
N PRO A 160 8.93 32.82 4.92
CA PRO A 160 8.21 32.81 6.20
C PRO A 160 6.87 33.55 6.16
#